data_AF-A0A963KRX3-F1
#
_entry.id   AF-A0A963KRX3-F1
#
_cell.length_a   1.000
_cell.length_b   1.000
_cell.length_c   1.000
_cell.angle_alpha   90.00
_cell.angle_beta   90.00
_cell.angle_gamma   90.00
#
_symmetry.space_group_name_H-M   'P 1'
#
loop_
_entity.id
_entity.type
_entity.pdbx_description
1 polymer ?
#
loop_
_entity_poly.entity_id
_entity_poly.type
_entity_poly.pdbx_seq_one_letter_code
_entity_poly.pdbx_strand_id
1 'polypeptide(L)'
;MAISRKPKPAASEGASVDIDALIHKGGSVAGEGSSTGKQKLIPVMLRLPPAMLEKVDASVQTRVVPTARTTWIMEAIAEKLEREGE
;
A
#
# COMPACT_ATOMS: atom_id res chain seq x y z
N MET A 1 6.55 -45.93 -33.30
CA MET A 1 5.15 -45.51 -33.04
C MET A 1 5.12 -44.98 -31.60
N ALA A 2 4.54 -43.85 -31.21
CA ALA A 2 3.60 -42.94 -31.86
C ALA A 2 3.97 -41.48 -31.48
N ILE A 3 3.81 -40.59 -32.45
CA ILE A 3 4.01 -39.14 -32.33
C ILE A 3 2.76 -38.57 -31.65
N SER A 4 2.95 -37.91 -30.51
CA SER A 4 1.87 -37.29 -29.74
C SER A 4 1.26 -36.13 -30.53
N ARG A 5 -0.06 -36.21 -30.81
CA ARG A 5 -0.80 -35.15 -31.49
C ARG A 5 -1.17 -34.08 -30.48
N LYS A 6 -0.63 -32.85 -30.62
CA LYS A 6 -1.11 -31.70 -29.85
C LYS A 6 -2.54 -31.33 -30.32
N PRO A 7 -3.44 -30.94 -29.40
CA PRO A 7 -4.83 -30.63 -29.72
C PRO A 7 -4.93 -29.31 -30.51
N LYS A 8 -5.84 -29.29 -31.49
CA LYS A 8 -6.17 -28.14 -32.32
C LYS A 8 -7.02 -27.15 -31.50
N PRO A 9 -6.61 -25.89 -31.32
CA PRO A 9 -7.50 -24.91 -30.71
C PRO A 9 -8.67 -24.64 -31.64
N ALA A 10 -9.88 -24.71 -31.08
CA ALA A 10 -11.10 -24.28 -31.73
C ALA A 10 -10.95 -22.80 -32.11
N ALA A 11 -11.26 -22.46 -33.36
CA ALA A 11 -11.43 -21.08 -33.75
C ALA A 11 -12.62 -20.53 -32.94
N SER A 12 -12.33 -19.69 -31.94
CA SER A 12 -13.36 -18.84 -31.35
C SER A 12 -13.69 -17.78 -32.39
N GLU A 13 -14.89 -17.90 -32.96
CA GLU A 13 -15.52 -16.86 -33.74
C GLU A 13 -15.57 -15.55 -32.94
N GLY A 14 -15.21 -14.44 -33.61
CA GLY A 14 -15.78 -13.13 -33.33
C GLY A 14 -15.48 -12.49 -31.96
N ALA A 15 -14.21 -12.27 -31.63
CA ALA A 15 -13.86 -11.17 -30.73
C ALA A 15 -12.99 -10.20 -31.52
N SER A 16 -13.58 -9.11 -32.00
CA SER A 16 -12.83 -7.96 -32.50
C SER A 16 -12.01 -7.42 -31.32
N VAL A 17 -10.77 -7.86 -31.22
CA VAL A 17 -9.82 -7.34 -30.25
C VAL A 17 -9.64 -5.86 -30.60
N ASP A 18 -10.01 -4.97 -29.69
CA ASP A 18 -9.78 -3.54 -29.83
C ASP A 18 -8.27 -3.30 -29.84
N ILE A 19 -7.74 -3.16 -31.05
CA ILE A 19 -6.32 -3.04 -31.34
C ILE A 19 -5.78 -1.75 -30.71
N ASP A 20 -6.58 -0.68 -30.72
CA ASP A 20 -6.20 0.61 -30.16
C ASP A 20 -6.07 0.51 -28.63
N ALA A 21 -7.03 -0.16 -27.97
CA ALA A 21 -6.93 -0.45 -26.54
C ALA A 21 -5.69 -1.31 -26.20
N LEU A 22 -5.32 -2.26 -27.06
CA LEU A 22 -4.15 -3.12 -26.85
C LEU A 22 -2.83 -2.36 -27.06
N ILE A 23 -2.76 -1.49 -28.06
CA ILE A 23 -1.60 -0.63 -28.34
C ILE A 23 -1.40 0.35 -27.19
N HIS A 24 -2.48 0.97 -26.69
CA HIS A 24 -2.42 1.85 -25.52
C HIS A 24 -2.03 1.13 -24.22
N LYS A 25 -2.37 -0.17 -24.10
CA LYS A 25 -1.95 -1.00 -22.96
C LYS A 25 -0.48 -1.43 -23.05
N GLY A 26 0.06 -1.60 -24.26
CA GLY A 26 1.44 -2.01 -24.52
C GLY A 26 2.50 -0.90 -24.36
N GLY A 27 2.07 0.36 -24.34
CA GLY A 27 2.93 1.53 -24.08
C GLY A 27 2.94 2.02 -22.63
N SER A 28 2.11 1.44 -21.75
CA SER A 28 2.19 1.73 -20.32
C SER A 28 3.38 0.97 -19.74
N VAL A 29 4.54 1.62 -19.81
CA VAL A 29 5.65 1.30 -18.93
C VAL A 29 5.12 1.26 -17.49
N ALA A 30 5.63 0.33 -16.67
CA ALA A 30 5.52 0.43 -15.22
C ALA A 30 6.39 1.61 -14.75
N GLY A 31 5.96 2.81 -15.09
CA GLY A 31 6.57 4.07 -14.78
C GLY A 31 5.45 5.04 -14.48
N GLU A 32 5.53 5.68 -13.32
CA GLU A 32 4.69 6.83 -13.00
C GLU A 32 3.21 6.49 -12.76
N GLY A 33 2.98 5.42 -11.99
CA GLY A 33 1.91 5.49 -11.02
C GLY A 33 2.18 6.73 -10.17
N SER A 34 1.47 7.82 -10.50
CA SER A 34 1.31 9.06 -9.75
C SER A 34 2.14 9.03 -8.47
N SER A 35 3.26 9.77 -8.45
CA SER A 35 3.78 10.26 -7.17
C SER A 35 2.76 11.26 -6.63
N THR A 36 1.59 10.74 -6.23
CA THR A 36 0.79 11.33 -5.17
C THR A 36 1.77 11.40 -4.02
N GLY A 37 2.37 12.59 -3.87
CA GLY A 37 3.63 12.78 -3.22
C GLY A 37 3.58 12.13 -1.85
N LYS A 38 4.26 10.97 -1.72
CA LYS A 38 4.45 10.37 -0.41
C LYS A 38 5.17 11.45 0.39
N GLN A 39 4.47 12.03 1.36
CA GLN A 39 5.04 13.06 2.22
C GLN A 39 6.38 12.53 2.73
N LYS A 40 7.44 13.32 2.54
CA LYS A 40 8.78 12.92 2.94
C LYS A 40 8.80 12.78 4.45
N LEU A 41 8.84 11.55 4.94
CA LEU A 41 8.98 11.27 6.36
C LEU A 41 10.40 11.63 6.80
N ILE A 42 10.51 12.38 7.90
CA ILE A 42 11.79 12.74 8.52
C ILE A 42 11.92 11.90 9.79
N PRO A 43 12.98 11.08 9.94
CA PRO A 43 13.18 10.30 11.15
C PRO A 43 13.53 11.22 12.33
N VAL A 44 12.91 10.98 13.48
CA VAL A 44 13.18 11.70 14.73
C VAL A 44 13.62 10.70 15.79
N MET A 45 14.78 10.93 16.41
CA MET A 45 15.22 10.15 17.58
C MET A 45 14.59 10.73 18.85
N LEU A 46 13.82 9.91 19.56
CA LEU A 46 13.14 10.31 20.79
C LEU A 46 13.77 9.60 22.00
N ARG A 47 13.96 10.36 23.09
CA ARG A 47 14.30 9.80 24.41
C ARG A 47 13.07 9.95 25.31
N LEU A 48 12.53 8.83 25.76
CA LEU A 48 11.34 8.79 26.59
C LEU A 48 11.69 8.21 27.96
N PRO A 49 11.14 8.75 29.06
CA PRO A 49 11.19 8.09 30.36
C PRO A 49 10.58 6.68 30.28
N PRO A 50 11.12 5.67 30.99
CA PRO A 50 10.61 4.30 30.92
C PRO A 50 9.11 4.18 31.23
N ALA A 51 8.66 4.85 32.29
CA ALA A 51 7.24 4.88 32.69
C ALA A 51 6.31 5.48 31.61
N MET A 52 6.84 6.34 30.73
CA MET A 52 6.06 6.87 29.61
C MET A 52 5.97 5.85 28.48
N LEU A 53 7.09 5.18 28.17
CA LEU A 53 7.12 4.14 27.15
C LEU A 53 6.19 2.97 27.51
N GLU A 54 6.17 2.56 28.79
CA GLU A 54 5.26 1.52 29.29
C GLU A 54 3.79 1.87 29.06
N LYS A 55 3.41 3.13 29.28
CA LYS A 55 2.04 3.61 29.02
C LYS A 55 1.69 3.57 27.53
N VAL A 56 2.64 3.93 26.67
CA VAL A 56 2.45 3.83 25.22
C VAL A 56 2.25 2.37 24.82
N ASP A 57 3.10 1.46 25.30
CA ASP A 57 3.03 0.05 24.96
C ASP A 57 1.73 -0.60 25.43
N ALA A 58 1.27 -0.30 26.64
CA ALA A 58 -0.04 -0.73 27.14
C ALA A 58 -1.19 -0.18 26.26
N SER A 59 -1.11 1.08 25.85
CA SER A 59 -2.12 1.71 24.99
C SER A 59 -2.17 1.09 23.59
N VAL A 60 -1.03 0.65 23.05
CA VAL A 60 -0.94 -0.05 21.78
C VAL A 60 -1.54 -1.46 21.89
N GLN A 61 -1.21 -2.19 22.97
CA GLN A 61 -1.65 -3.57 23.17
C GLN A 61 -3.16 -3.72 23.42
N THR A 62 -3.80 -2.69 23.98
CA THR A 62 -5.24 -2.69 24.28
C THR A 62 -6.13 -2.43 23.05
N ARG A 63 -5.55 -2.10 21.89
CA ARG A 63 -6.34 -1.84 20.68
C ARG A 63 -6.94 -3.12 20.12
N VAL A 64 -8.18 -3.01 19.63
CA VAL A 64 -8.90 -4.08 18.94
C VAL A 64 -8.16 -4.50 17.67
N VAL A 65 -7.58 -3.53 16.95
CA VAL A 65 -6.77 -3.77 15.76
C VAL A 65 -5.29 -3.56 16.11
N PRO A 66 -4.43 -4.56 15.89
CA PRO A 66 -3.00 -4.42 16.11
C PRO A 66 -2.44 -3.22 15.33
N THR A 67 -1.87 -2.27 16.06
CA THR A 67 -1.32 -1.03 15.49
C THR A 67 0.15 -0.94 15.85
N ALA A 68 1.01 -0.50 14.91
CA ALA A 68 2.42 -0.29 15.21
C ALA A 68 2.59 0.89 16.18
N ARG A 69 3.56 0.80 17.10
CA ARG A 69 3.88 1.87 18.05
C ARG A 69 4.07 3.23 17.36
N THR A 70 4.78 3.25 16.24
CA THR A 70 5.01 4.48 15.45
C THR A 70 3.70 5.08 14.96
N THR A 71 2.78 4.26 14.44
CA THR A 71 1.47 4.73 13.97
C THR A 71 0.66 5.31 15.13
N TRP A 72 0.63 4.62 16.27
CA TRP A 72 -0.07 5.11 17.47
C TRP A 72 0.49 6.46 17.94
N ILE A 73 1.82 6.63 17.94
CA ILE A 73 2.46 7.90 18.31
C ILE A 73 2.10 9.00 17.31
N MET A 74 2.09 8.70 16.01
CA MET A 74 1.71 9.67 14.98
C MET A 74 0.25 10.12 15.13
N GLU A 75 -0.67 9.20 15.40
CA GLU A 75 -2.08 9.52 15.68
C GLU A 75 -2.21 10.41 16.92
N ALA A 76 -1.51 10.08 18.01
CA ALA A 76 -1.55 10.90 19.23
C ALA A 76 -0.99 12.31 19.01
N ILE A 77 0.05 12.46 18.18
CA ILE A 77 0.59 13.78 17.79
C ILE A 77 -0.45 14.54 16.95
N ALA A 78 -1.06 13.89 15.95
CA ALA A 78 -2.09 14.51 15.11
C ALA A 78 -3.29 14.99 15.96
N GLU A 79 -3.84 14.13 16.81
CA GLU A 79 -4.94 14.46 17.72
C GLU A 79 -4.61 15.63 18.65
N LYS A 80 -3.37 15.68 19.16
CA LYS A 80 -2.92 16.79 20.00
C LYS A 80 -2.86 18.11 19.22
N LEU A 81 -2.31 18.10 18.01
CA LEU A 81 -2.20 19.28 17.15
C LEU A 81 -3.57 19.77 16.68
N GLU A 82 -4.48 18.87 16.32
CA GLU A 82 -5.85 19.22 15.93
C GLU A 82 -6.60 19.90 17.08
N ARG A 83 -6.49 19.36 18.30
CA ARG A 83 -7.14 19.93 19.49
C ARG A 83 -6.59 21.29 19.92
N GLU A 84 -5.33 21.60 19.62
CA GLU A 84 -4.69 22.88 19.97
C GLU A 84 -4.73 23.91 18.83
N GLY A 85 -4.98 23.47 17.60
CA GLY A 85 -4.98 24.30 16.40
C GLY A 85 -6.34 24.92 16.03
N GLU A 86 -7.40 24.57 16.74
CA GLU A 86 -8.70 25.26 16.79
C GLU A 86 -8.75 26.25 17.96
#